data_AF-A0A316QW64-F1
#
_entry.id   AF-A0A316QW64-F1
#
_cell.length_a   1.000
_cell.length_b   1.000
_cell.length_c   1.000
_cell.angle_alpha   90.00
_cell.angle_beta   90.00
_cell.angle_gamma   90.00
#
_symmetry.space_group_name_H-M   'P 1'
#
loop_
_entity.id
_entity.type
_entity.pdbx_description
1 polymer ?
#
loop_
_entity_poly.entity_id
_entity_poly.type
_entity_poly.pdbx_seq_one_letter_code
_entity_poly.pdbx_strand_id
1 'polypeptide(L)' 'MFGRRRIAELEQLLTSVQMNSSNNYKDAAKADYETFWKRMAELKESGKINEKTYRYYEHEGNKWQAKMKNYNHQNNVTGF' A
#
# COMPACT_ATOMS: atom_id res chain seq x y z
N MET A 1 25.05 14.57 0.82
CA MET A 1 23.90 14.25 1.70
C MET A 1 22.80 13.61 0.88
N PHE A 2 22.63 12.29 0.92
CA PHE A 2 21.49 11.66 0.24
C PHE A 2 20.27 11.73 1.16
N GLY A 3 19.46 12.77 0.97
CA GLY A 3 18.13 12.87 1.58
C GLY A 3 17.24 11.70 1.17
N ARG A 4 16.17 11.45 1.92
CA ARG A 4 15.18 10.43 1.53
C ARG A 4 14.58 10.82 0.18
N ARG A 5 14.71 9.97 -0.83
CA ARG A 5 14.12 10.22 -2.15
C ARG A 5 12.67 9.76 -2.12
N ARG A 6 11.75 10.63 -2.54
CA ARG A 6 10.35 10.22 -2.78
C ARG A 6 10.29 9.46 -4.10
N ILE A 7 9.57 8.35 -4.12
CA ILE A 7 9.32 7.55 -5.31
C ILE A 7 7.87 7.77 -5.70
N ALA A 8 7.65 8.49 -6.81
CA ALA A 8 6.32 8.97 -7.21
C ALA A 8 5.29 7.84 -7.34
N GLU A 9 5.67 6.70 -7.91
CA GLU A 9 4.78 5.53 -8.04
C GLU A 9 4.33 4.97 -6.69
N LEU A 10 5.21 4.93 -5.68
CA LEU A 10 4.86 4.45 -4.33
C LEU A 10 3.98 5.46 -3.59
N GLU A 11 4.20 6.76 -3.78
CA GLU A 11 3.31 7.80 -3.24
C GLU A 11 1.92 7.73 -3.87
N GLN A 12 1.84 7.55 -5.19
CA GLN A 12 0.58 7.44 -5.91
C GLN A 12 -0.21 6.23 -5.44
N LEU A 13 0.42 5.06 -5.32
CA LEU A 13 -0.25 3.85 -4.83
C LEU A 13 -0.78 4.03 -3.39
N LEU A 14 0.02 4.60 -2.47
CA LEU A 14 -0.46 4.88 -1.11
C LEU A 14 -1.61 5.90 -1.08
N THR A 15 -1.57 6.90 -1.96
CA THR A 15 -2.65 7.88 -2.11
C THR A 15 -3.92 7.20 -2.64
N SER A 16 -3.81 6.31 -3.63
CA SER A 16 -4.93 5.54 -4.16
C SER A 16 -5.51 4.60 -3.11
N VAL A 17 -4.68 3.89 -2.34
CA VAL A 17 -5.11 3.09 -1.18
C VAL A 17 -5.96 3.95 -0.23
N GLN A 18 -5.49 5.15 0.12
CA GLN A 18 -6.22 6.06 1.00
C GLN A 18 -7.55 6.53 0.39
N MET A 19 -7.55 6.95 -0.87
CA MET A 19 -8.75 7.44 -1.56
C MET A 19 -9.79 6.33 -1.70
N ASN A 20 -9.38 5.16 -2.20
CA ASN A 20 -10.27 4.01 -2.39
C ASN A 20 -10.83 3.52 -1.04
N SER A 21 -9.98 3.47 -0.02
CA SER A 21 -10.41 3.12 1.33
C SER A 21 -11.40 4.12 1.92
N SER A 22 -11.22 5.43 1.66
CA SER A 22 -12.11 6.50 2.14
C SER A 22 -13.45 6.50 1.41
N ASN A 23 -13.47 6.10 0.14
CA ASN A 23 -14.67 5.98 -0.69
C ASN A 23 -15.34 4.59 -0.61
N ASN A 24 -14.94 3.73 0.34
CA ASN A 24 -15.46 2.37 0.53
C ASN A 24 -15.26 1.42 -0.69
N TYR A 25 -14.32 1.73 -1.59
CA TYR A 25 -13.89 0.83 -2.66
C TYR A 25 -12.85 -0.16 -2.11
N LYS A 26 -13.32 -1.13 -1.30
CA LYS A 26 -12.47 -2.08 -0.56
C LYS A 26 -11.57 -2.93 -1.47
N ASP A 27 -12.13 -3.46 -2.56
CA ASP A 27 -11.38 -4.29 -3.51
C ASP A 27 -10.30 -3.48 -4.22
N ALA A 28 -10.62 -2.25 -4.66
CA ALA A 28 -9.64 -1.36 -5.30
C ALA A 28 -8.52 -0.96 -4.33
N ALA A 29 -8.87 -0.63 -3.08
CA ALA A 29 -7.88 -0.32 -2.05
C ALA A 29 -6.95 -1.50 -1.75
N LYS A 30 -7.48 -2.74 -1.74
CA LYS A 30 -6.69 -3.95 -1.55
C LYS A 30 -5.77 -4.22 -2.76
N ALA A 31 -6.28 -4.05 -3.98
CA ALA A 31 -5.48 -4.22 -5.20
C ALA A 31 -4.32 -3.21 -5.29
N ASP A 32 -4.57 -1.94 -4.94
CA ASP A 32 -3.50 -0.92 -4.89
C ASP A 32 -2.46 -1.25 -3.81
N TYR A 33 -2.91 -1.78 -2.66
CA TYR A 33 -2.03 -2.17 -1.56
C TYR A 33 -1.13 -3.35 -1.92
N GLU A 34 -1.66 -4.37 -2.61
CA GLU A 34 -0.88 -5.49 -3.13
C GLU A 34 0.12 -5.03 -4.20
N THR A 35 -0.32 -4.13 -5.08
CA THR A 35 0.54 -3.51 -6.11
C THR A 35 1.68 -2.71 -5.50
N PHE A 36 1.42 -1.96 -4.41
CA PHE A 36 2.44 -1.23 -3.66
C PHE A 36 3.56 -2.15 -3.17
N TRP A 37 3.23 -3.28 -2.54
CA TRP A 37 4.24 -4.20 -2.04
C TRP A 37 5.02 -4.88 -3.17
N LYS A 38 4.35 -5.20 -4.28
CA LYS A 38 5.01 -5.74 -5.48
C LYS A 38 6.04 -4.75 -6.03
N ARG A 39 5.68 -3.47 -6.20
CA ARG A 39 6.64 -2.46 -6.67
C ARG A 39 7.77 -2.20 -5.69
N MET A 40 7.49 -2.21 -4.38
CA MET A 40 8.52 -2.15 -3.35
C MET A 40 9.57 -3.27 -3.47
N ALA A 41 9.13 -4.51 -3.74
CA ALA A 41 10.02 -5.65 -3.95
C ALA A 41 10.87 -5.48 -5.21
N GLU A 42 10.25 -5.16 -6.35
CA GLU A 42 10.96 -4.97 -7.63
C GLU A 42 11.98 -3.82 -7.59
N LEU A 43 11.66 -2.71 -6.90
CA LEU A 43 12.59 -1.60 -6.70
C LEU A 43 13.79 -2.01 -5.85
N LYS A 44 13.57 -2.85 -4.82
CA LYS A 44 14.64 -3.39 -3.97
C LYS A 44 15.54 -4.34 -4.75
N GLU A 45 14.95 -5.28 -5.48
CA GLU A 45 15.69 -6.24 -6.32
C GLU A 45 16.49 -5.55 -7.42
N SER A 46 15.94 -4.49 -8.02
CA SER A 46 16.63 -3.71 -9.06
C SER A 46 17.63 -2.67 -8.52
N GLY A 47 17.79 -2.55 -7.20
CA GLY A 47 18.68 -1.56 -6.57
C GLY A 47 18.24 -0.10 -6.78
N LYS A 48 17.00 0.14 -7.22
CA LYS A 48 16.45 1.48 -7.50
C LYS A 48 15.93 2.20 -6.25
N ILE A 49 15.89 1.50 -5.11
CA ILE A 49 15.53 2.05 -3.81
C ILE A 49 16.66 1.80 -2.81
N ASN A 50 17.05 2.83 -2.07
CA ASN A 50 18.00 2.69 -0.97
C ASN A 50 17.30 2.28 0.33
N GLU A 51 18.07 1.73 1.26
CA GLU A 51 17.55 1.20 2.53
C GLU A 51 16.73 2.23 3.33
N LYS A 52 17.20 3.49 3.40
CA LYS A 52 16.49 4.56 4.11
C LYS A 52 15.10 4.85 3.51
N THR A 53 15.00 4.80 2.19
CA THR A 53 13.75 5.03 1.46
C THR A 53 12.85 3.80 1.54
N TYR A 54 13.42 2.59 1.47
CA TYR A 54 12.69 1.34 1.65
C TYR A 54 12.01 1.28 3.02
N ARG A 55 12.76 1.49 4.11
CA ARG A 55 12.19 1.49 5.48
C ARG A 55 11.06 2.48 5.68
N TYR A 56 11.14 3.63 5.02
CA TYR A 56 10.06 4.61 5.07
C TYR A 56 8.79 4.06 4.43
N TYR A 57 8.86 3.57 3.20
CA TYR A 57 7.70 3.03 2.51
C TYR A 57 7.18 1.75 3.18
N GLU A 58 8.06 0.90 3.69
CA GLU A 58 7.69 -0.27 4.50
C GLU A 58 6.87 0.16 5.73
N HIS A 59 7.32 1.19 6.45
CA HIS A 59 6.57 1.74 7.58
C HIS A 59 5.19 2.28 7.15
N GLU A 60 5.11 3.05 6.06
CA GLU A 60 3.82 3.57 5.56
C GLU A 60 2.87 2.45 5.10
N GLY A 61 3.37 1.45 4.37
CA GLY A 61 2.58 0.30 3.95
C GLY A 61 2.08 -0.53 5.13
N ASN A 62 2.88 -0.69 6.17
CA ASN A 62 2.48 -1.46 7.35
C ASN A 62 1.31 -0.82 8.13
N LYS A 63 1.14 0.51 8.07
CA LYS A 63 -0.03 1.19 8.67
C LYS A 63 -1.37 0.70 8.08
N TRP A 64 -1.36 0.26 6.83
CA TRP A 64 -2.55 -0.22 6.13
C TRP A 64 -2.82 -1.71 6.34
N GLN A 65 -1.86 -2.48 6.84
CA GLN A 65 -1.94 -3.94 6.89
C GLN A 65 -3.18 -4.44 7.65
N ALA A 66 -3.45 -3.88 8.83
CA ALA A 66 -4.62 -4.26 9.63
C ALA A 66 -5.94 -3.94 8.91
N LYS A 67 -6.01 -2.78 8.24
CA LYS A 67 -7.20 -2.35 7.49
C LYS A 67 -7.46 -3.27 6.30
N MET A 68 -6.41 -3.64 5.56
CA MET A 68 -6.51 -4.50 4.37
C MET A 68 -6.84 -5.96 4.72
N LYS A 69 -6.36 -6.48 5.86
CA LYS A 69 -6.78 -7.80 6.37
C LYS A 69 -8.29 -7.88 6.62
N ASN A 70 -8.89 -6.76 7.05
CA ASN A 70 -10.33 -6.67 7.28
C ASN A 70 -11.14 -6.40 5.99
N TYR A 71 -10.48 -6.24 4.84
CA TYR A 71 -11.14 -6.12 3.53
C TYR A 71 -11.37 -7.48 2.86
N ASN A 72 -11.26 -8.57 3.61
CA ASN A 72 -11.82 -9.85 3.18
C ASN A 72 -13.35 -9.75 3.25
N HIS A 73 -14.03 -10.03 2.14
CA HIS A 73 -15.49 -10.12 2.08
C HIS A 73 -16.03 -11.11 3.13
N GLN A 74 -16.35 -10.61 4.33
CA GLN A 74 -17.43 -11.18 5.12
C GLN A 74 -18.68 -10.40 4.75
N ASN A 75 -19.32 -10.84 3.66
CA ASN A 75 -20.76 -10.63 3.48
C ASN A 75 -21.47 -11.41 4.61
N ASN A 76 -21.45 -10.86 5.82
CA ASN A 76 -22.46 -11.23 6.82
C ASN A 76 -23.72 -10.45 6.48
N VAL A 77 -24.38 -10.85 5.39
CA VAL A 77 -25.81 -10.63 5.25
C VAL A 77 -26.46 -11.53 6.28
N THR A 78 -26.66 -11.03 7.50
CA THR A 78 -27.68 -11.58 8.39
C THR A 78 -29.01 -11.33 7.69
N GLY A 79 -29.55 -12.39 7.07
CA GLY A 79 -30.91 -12.39 6.55
C GLY A 79 -31.88 -12.01 7.67
N PHE A 80 -32.77 -11.08 7.35
CA PHE A 80 -33.96 -10.79 8.14
C PHE A 80 -35.03 -11.85 7.88
#